data_AF-A0A6A4Z8I1-F1
#
_entry.id   AF-A0A6A4Z8I1-F1
#
_cell.length_a   1.000
_cell.length_b   1.000
_cell.length_c   1.000
_cell.angle_alpha   90.00
_cell.angle_beta   90.00
_cell.angle_gamma   90.00
#
_symmetry.space_group_name_H-M   'P 1'
#
loop_
_entity.id
_entity.type
_entity.pdbx_description
1 polymer ?
#
loop_
_entity_poly.entity_id
_entity_poly.type
_entity_poly.pdbx_seq_one_letter_code
_entity_poly.pdbx_strand_id
1 'polypeptide(L)'
;MQNNTQAPILDLEERLSYIHSATPVEKDGIDGDYADVKTPGELEDGALVDGGALDLFSREAFGLYCQYGAIGIIYGLIPALNYPIFNIYLNLEGYQTASYGVLVVMGWSFKVFFGMISDC
;
A
#
# COMPACT_ATOMS: atom_id res chain seq x y z
N MET A 1 6.66 9.50 -56.86
CA MET A 1 5.95 9.54 -55.57
C MET A 1 6.69 8.60 -54.64
N GLN A 2 7.31 9.18 -53.61
CA GLN A 2 7.90 8.56 -52.40
C GLN A 2 8.94 7.44 -52.61
N ASN A 3 10.18 7.87 -52.85
CA ASN A 3 11.38 7.07 -53.00
C ASN A 3 11.95 6.63 -51.63
N ASN A 4 11.99 5.30 -51.41
CA ASN A 4 13.15 4.55 -50.92
C ASN A 4 14.17 5.28 -50.02
N THR A 5 13.77 5.71 -48.82
CA THR A 5 14.74 6.25 -47.84
C THR A 5 14.62 5.58 -46.47
N GLN A 6 13.75 4.58 -46.29
CA GLN A 6 13.49 3.94 -44.99
C GLN A 6 13.98 2.48 -44.89
N ALA A 7 14.27 1.83 -46.02
CA ALA A 7 14.85 0.49 -46.04
C ALA A 7 16.30 0.41 -45.49
N PRO A 8 17.22 1.33 -45.83
CA PRO A 8 18.60 1.19 -45.38
C PRO A 8 18.74 1.48 -43.88
N ILE A 9 17.97 2.41 -43.32
CA ILE A 9 18.07 2.80 -41.91
C ILE A 9 17.64 1.68 -40.96
N LEU A 10 16.59 0.93 -41.33
CA LEU A 10 16.07 -0.16 -40.51
C LEU A 10 17.02 -1.37 -40.52
N ASP A 11 17.60 -1.67 -41.68
CA ASP A 11 18.61 -2.72 -41.85
C ASP A 11 19.92 -2.36 -41.14
N LEU A 12 20.28 -1.07 -41.08
CA LEU A 12 21.41 -0.59 -40.28
C LEU A 12 21.15 -0.72 -38.78
N GLU A 13 19.96 -0.39 -38.29
CA GLU A 13 19.58 -0.54 -36.88
C GLU A 13 19.57 -2.02 -36.45
N GLU A 14 19.05 -2.90 -37.30
CA GLU A 14 19.03 -4.33 -37.04
C GLU A 14 20.45 -4.91 -36.99
N ARG A 15 21.33 -4.52 -37.94
CA ARG A 15 22.73 -4.96 -37.96
C ARG A 15 23.56 -4.36 -36.83
N LEU A 16 23.27 -3.14 -36.38
CA LEU A 16 23.88 -2.53 -35.19
C LEU A 16 23.50 -3.29 -33.91
N SER A 17 22.22 -3.66 -33.78
CA SER A 17 21.75 -4.43 -32.62
C SER A 17 22.40 -5.81 -32.54
N TYR A 18 22.65 -6.44 -33.69
CA TYR A 18 23.28 -7.75 -33.76
C TYR A 18 24.78 -7.71 -33.41
N ILE A 19 25.49 -6.66 -33.85
CA ILE A 19 26.90 -6.47 -33.51
C ILE A 19 27.06 -6.20 -32.02
N HIS A 20 26.18 -5.39 -31.41
CA HIS A 20 26.23 -5.10 -29.98
C HIS A 20 25.94 -6.34 -29.10
N SER A 21 25.14 -7.28 -29.62
CA SER A 21 24.78 -8.53 -28.93
C SER A 21 25.82 -9.65 -29.13
N ALA A 22 26.48 -9.70 -30.30
CA ALA A 22 27.37 -10.80 -30.68
C ALA A 22 28.86 -10.54 -30.40
N THR A 23 29.26 -9.31 -30.07
CA THR A 23 30.61 -9.04 -29.55
C THR A 23 30.70 -9.52 -28.11
N PRO A 24 31.57 -10.49 -27.78
CA PRO A 24 31.99 -10.65 -26.41
C PRO A 24 32.75 -9.37 -26.09
N VAL A 25 32.18 -8.54 -25.24
CA VAL A 25 32.89 -7.40 -24.66
C VAL A 25 34.13 -7.99 -24.00
N GLU A 26 35.27 -7.80 -24.66
CA GLU A 26 36.55 -8.04 -24.05
C GLU A 26 36.65 -7.00 -22.94
N LYS A 27 36.53 -7.49 -21.70
CA LYS A 27 36.60 -6.75 -20.44
C LYS A 27 37.53 -5.54 -20.53
N ASP A 28 36.93 -4.36 -20.67
CA ASP A 28 37.53 -3.14 -20.15
C ASP A 28 36.52 -2.49 -19.20
N GLY A 29 36.31 -3.18 -18.08
CA GLY A 29 36.10 -2.56 -16.79
C GLY A 29 34.69 -2.14 -16.36
N ILE A 30 33.62 -2.36 -17.13
CA ILE A 30 32.26 -1.89 -16.72
C ILE A 30 31.14 -2.84 -17.20
N ASP A 31 31.24 -4.12 -16.85
CA ASP A 31 30.29 -5.18 -17.26
C ASP A 31 29.31 -5.57 -16.14
N GLY A 32 28.66 -4.60 -15.49
CA GLY A 32 27.68 -4.87 -14.41
C GLY A 32 26.38 -4.08 -14.49
N ASP A 33 26.37 -2.92 -15.15
CA ASP A 33 25.36 -1.89 -14.84
C ASP A 33 24.02 -2.07 -15.58
N TYR A 34 23.99 -2.66 -16.78
CA TYR A 34 22.75 -2.70 -17.57
C TYR A 34 21.89 -3.96 -17.37
N ALA A 35 22.46 -5.01 -16.77
CA ALA A 35 21.71 -6.21 -16.39
C ALA A 35 20.96 -6.03 -15.06
N ASP A 36 21.48 -5.18 -14.15
CA ASP A 36 20.87 -4.84 -12.87
C ASP A 36 19.63 -3.94 -12.98
N VAL A 37 19.44 -3.27 -14.12
CA VAL A 37 18.32 -2.31 -14.30
C VAL A 37 17.01 -2.99 -14.72
N LYS A 38 17.05 -4.17 -15.36
CA LYS A 38 15.85 -4.81 -15.96
C LYS A 38 15.20 -5.89 -15.11
N THR A 39 15.94 -6.48 -14.20
CA THR A 39 15.40 -7.33 -13.15
C THR A 39 16.04 -6.78 -11.90
N PRO A 40 15.29 -6.19 -10.95
CA PRO A 40 15.86 -5.92 -9.65
C PRO A 40 16.31 -7.27 -9.08
N GLY A 41 17.58 -7.60 -9.32
CA GLY A 41 18.26 -8.75 -8.78
C GLY A 41 18.39 -8.49 -7.30
N GLU A 42 17.84 -9.43 -6.50
CA GLU A 42 17.64 -9.31 -5.05
C GLU A 42 17.15 -7.91 -4.65
N LEU A 43 15.83 -7.76 -4.46
CA LEU A 43 15.28 -6.66 -3.67
C LEU A 43 16.25 -6.35 -2.51
N GLU A 44 17.05 -5.29 -2.65
CA GLU A 44 17.97 -4.87 -1.60
C GLU A 44 17.10 -4.70 -0.36
N ASP A 45 17.36 -5.59 0.60
CA ASP A 45 16.82 -5.67 1.95
C ASP A 45 15.48 -4.97 2.18
N GLY A 46 14.42 -5.79 2.22
CA GLY A 46 13.04 -5.35 2.24
C GLY A 46 12.71 -4.25 3.26
N ALA A 47 11.78 -3.37 2.82
CA ALA A 47 11.14 -2.24 3.49
C ALA A 47 11.78 -0.87 3.22
N LEU A 48 10.95 0.11 2.86
CA LEU A 48 11.33 1.53 2.69
C LEU A 48 11.73 2.21 4.03
N VAL A 49 11.52 1.51 5.15
CA VAL A 49 11.87 1.91 6.52
C VAL A 49 12.45 0.68 7.20
N ASP A 50 13.53 0.86 7.95
CA ASP A 50 14.18 -0.19 8.74
C ASP A 50 13.15 -0.79 9.72
N GLY A 51 12.66 -1.99 9.41
CA GLY A 51 11.44 -2.52 9.99
C GLY A 51 11.12 -3.91 9.46
N GLY A 52 11.94 -4.89 9.85
CA GLY A 52 11.71 -6.31 9.54
C GLY A 52 10.35 -6.81 10.05
N ALA A 53 9.96 -8.02 9.64
CA ALA A 53 8.70 -8.61 10.06
C ALA A 53 8.58 -8.64 11.60
N LEU A 54 7.46 -8.12 12.12
CA LEU A 54 7.20 -8.09 13.55
C LEU A 54 7.03 -9.52 14.08
N ASP A 55 7.79 -9.88 15.11
CA ASP A 55 7.61 -11.18 15.79
C ASP A 55 6.22 -11.24 16.44
N LEU A 56 5.46 -12.29 16.12
CA LEU A 56 4.05 -12.47 16.53
C LEU A 56 3.89 -12.55 18.05
N PHE A 57 4.95 -12.94 18.76
CA PHE A 57 4.97 -13.03 20.23
C PHE A 57 5.70 -11.85 20.90
N SER A 58 6.08 -10.82 20.13
CA SER A 58 6.63 -9.58 20.69
C SER A 58 5.58 -8.80 21.48
N ARG A 59 6.05 -8.01 22.44
CA ARG A 59 5.21 -7.08 23.21
C ARG A 59 4.46 -6.09 22.31
N GLU A 60 5.07 -5.72 21.19
CA GLU A 60 4.49 -4.81 20.20
C GLU A 60 3.31 -5.47 19.46
N ALA A 61 3.44 -6.76 19.09
CA ALA A 61 2.37 -7.52 18.48
C ALA A 61 1.18 -7.69 19.44
N PHE A 62 1.44 -7.92 20.72
CA PHE A 62 0.39 -7.95 21.74
C PHE A 62 -0.34 -6.61 21.88
N GLY A 63 0.38 -5.49 21.80
CA GLY A 63 -0.21 -4.15 21.76
C GLY A 63 -1.18 -3.98 20.58
N LEU A 64 -0.79 -4.45 19.39
CA LEU A 64 -1.64 -4.44 18.20
C LEU A 64 -2.90 -5.30 18.39
N TYR A 65 -2.76 -6.50 18.96
CA TYR A 65 -3.91 -7.38 19.24
C TYR A 65 -4.87 -6.78 20.26
N CYS A 66 -4.35 -6.20 21.34
CA CYS A 66 -5.18 -5.51 22.33
C CYS A 66 -5.92 -4.32 21.72
N GLN A 67 -5.26 -3.54 20.85
CA GLN A 67 -5.90 -2.43 20.14
C GLN A 67 -7.03 -2.93 19.23
N TYR A 68 -6.78 -3.98 18.44
CA TYR A 68 -7.79 -4.55 17.56
C TYR A 68 -8.96 -5.18 18.34
N GLY A 69 -8.66 -5.84 19.47
CA GLY A 69 -9.66 -6.38 20.38
C GLY A 69 -10.51 -5.28 21.03
N ALA A 70 -9.90 -4.18 21.48
CA ALA A 70 -10.62 -3.04 22.03
C ALA A 70 -11.57 -2.41 20.99
N ILE A 71 -11.11 -2.27 19.74
CA ILE A 71 -11.95 -1.85 18.63
C ILE A 71 -13.11 -2.83 18.45
N GLY A 72 -12.86 -4.14 18.41
CA GLY A 72 -13.91 -5.17 18.32
C GLY A 72 -14.99 -5.03 19.40
N ILE A 73 -14.60 -4.79 20.65
CA ILE A 73 -15.54 -4.56 21.76
C ILE A 73 -16.37 -3.30 21.51
N ILE A 74 -15.74 -2.18 21.13
CA ILE A 74 -16.43 -0.91 20.87
C ILE A 74 -17.42 -1.05 19.71
N TYR A 75 -17.02 -1.73 18.62
CA TYR A 75 -17.87 -1.98 17.45
C TYR A 75 -19.05 -2.91 17.76
N GLY A 76 -18.91 -3.83 18.70
CA GLY A 76 -20.04 -4.64 19.16
C GLY A 76 -20.95 -3.89 20.12
N LEU A 77 -20.37 -3.14 21.06
CA LEU A 77 -21.09 -2.56 22.19
C LEU A 77 -21.88 -1.30 21.81
N ILE A 78 -21.26 -0.36 21.08
CA ILE A 78 -21.91 0.91 20.73
C ILE A 78 -23.22 0.67 19.95
N PRO A 79 -23.24 -0.11 18.85
CA PRO A 79 -24.48 -0.38 18.13
C PRO A 79 -25.51 -1.17 18.97
N ALA A 80 -25.07 -2.12 19.80
CA ALA A 80 -25.95 -2.92 20.63
C ALA A 80 -26.70 -2.09 21.69
N LEU A 81 -26.08 -1.01 22.18
CA LEU A 81 -26.69 -0.10 23.14
C LEU A 81 -27.75 0.82 22.54
N ASN A 82 -27.82 0.92 21.21
CA ASN A 82 -28.76 1.83 20.54
C ASN A 82 -30.22 1.51 20.92
N TYR A 83 -30.63 0.26 20.78
CA TYR A 83 -32.00 -0.15 21.07
C TYR A 83 -32.41 0.07 22.55
N PRO A 84 -31.69 -0.46 23.55
CA PRO A 84 -32.09 -0.29 24.96
C PRO A 84 -32.07 1.16 25.43
N ILE A 85 -31.12 1.98 24.98
CA ILE A 85 -31.02 3.38 25.44
C ILE A 85 -32.05 4.26 24.72
N PHE A 86 -32.09 4.24 23.39
CA PHE A 86 -32.88 5.20 22.64
C PHE A 86 -34.32 4.76 22.44
N ASN A 87 -34.59 3.45 22.28
CA ASN A 87 -35.97 2.96 22.06
C ASN A 87 -36.67 2.62 23.39
N ILE A 88 -36.01 1.92 24.31
CA ILE A 88 -36.66 1.48 25.56
C ILE A 88 -36.66 2.58 26.62
N TYR A 89 -35.50 3.19 26.90
CA TYR A 89 -35.38 4.17 27.98
C TYR A 89 -35.91 5.55 27.57
N LEU A 90 -35.44 6.09 26.44
CA LEU A 90 -35.82 7.42 25.96
C LEU A 90 -37.10 7.46 25.11
N ASN A 91 -37.64 6.30 24.70
CA ASN A 91 -38.84 6.19 23.87
C ASN A 91 -38.80 7.05 22.59
N LEU A 92 -37.62 7.12 21.94
CA LEU A 92 -37.43 7.89 20.71
C LEU A 92 -37.97 7.14 19.51
N GLU A 93 -38.51 7.88 18.54
CA GLU A 93 -38.94 7.31 17.27
C GLU A 93 -37.76 6.88 16.38
N GLY A 94 -38.02 5.99 15.43
CA GLY A 94 -36.98 5.45 14.53
C GLY A 94 -36.20 6.51 13.76
N TYR A 95 -36.83 7.64 13.41
CA TYR A 95 -36.16 8.75 12.73
C TYR A 95 -35.12 9.45 13.63
N GLN A 96 -35.43 9.63 14.92
CA GLN A 96 -34.50 10.22 15.88
C GLN A 96 -33.34 9.24 16.15
N THR A 97 -33.64 7.95 16.23
CA THR A 97 -32.65 6.89 16.41
C THR A 97 -31.71 6.76 15.19
N ALA A 98 -32.14 7.11 13.98
CA ALA A 98 -31.30 7.07 12.78
C ALA A 98 -30.12 8.05 12.86
N SER A 99 -30.31 9.21 13.47
CA SER A 99 -29.25 10.22 13.65
C SER A 99 -28.07 9.70 14.49
N TYR A 100 -28.34 8.83 15.48
CA TYR A 100 -27.30 8.19 16.28
C TYR A 100 -26.33 7.37 15.41
N GLY A 101 -26.86 6.59 14.46
CA GLY A 101 -26.01 5.78 13.57
C GLY A 101 -25.05 6.63 12.74
N VAL A 102 -25.52 7.79 12.26
CA VAL A 102 -24.70 8.76 11.54
C VAL A 102 -23.62 9.36 12.44
N LEU A 103 -23.95 9.72 13.68
CA LEU A 103 -22.99 10.27 14.64
C LEU A 103 -21.88 9.26 14.98
N VAL A 104 -22.23 7.96 15.13
CA VAL A 104 -21.25 6.90 15.37
C VAL A 104 -20.29 6.77 14.18
N VAL A 105 -20.81 6.77 12.95
CA VAL A 105 -19.97 6.66 11.74
C VAL A 105 -19.15 7.92 11.49
N MET A 106 -19.66 9.11 11.86
CA MET A 106 -18.93 10.37 11.74
C MET A 106 -17.59 10.35 12.50
N GLY A 107 -17.48 9.55 13.56
CA GLY A 107 -16.23 9.30 14.28
C GLY A 107 -15.07 8.86 13.37
N TRP A 108 -15.37 8.09 12.31
CA TRP A 108 -14.36 7.64 11.35
C TRP A 108 -13.69 8.78 10.60
N SER A 109 -14.39 9.89 10.38
CA SER A 109 -13.85 11.07 9.72
C SER A 109 -12.68 11.67 10.50
N PHE A 110 -12.64 11.48 11.83
CA PHE A 110 -11.55 11.98 12.66
C PHE A 110 -10.25 11.19 12.54
N LYS A 111 -10.28 9.99 11.95
CA LYS A 111 -9.10 9.13 11.79
C LYS A 111 -7.98 9.82 11.00
N VAL A 112 -8.32 10.68 10.03
CA VAL A 112 -7.33 11.42 9.24
C VAL A 112 -6.60 12.45 10.11
N PHE A 113 -7.31 13.17 10.97
CA PHE A 113 -6.70 14.14 11.88
C PHE A 113 -5.80 13.48 12.92
N PHE A 114 -6.26 12.38 13.53
CA PHE A 114 -5.43 11.61 14.46
C PHE A 114 -4.24 10.95 13.75
N GLY A 115 -4.41 10.52 12.50
CA GLY A 115 -3.32 10.04 11.67
C GLY A 115 -2.25 11.11 11.46
N MET A 116 -2.64 12.34 11.09
CA MET A 116 -1.69 13.44 10.93
C MET A 116 -0.97 13.81 12.24
N ILE A 117 -1.64 13.71 13.39
CA ILE A 117 -1.04 14.02 14.69
C ILE A 117 -0.07 12.93 15.14
N SER A 118 -0.35 11.65 14.88
CA SER A 118 0.50 10.54 15.35
C SER A 118 1.66 10.19 14.40
N ASP A 119 1.72 10.84 13.23
CA ASP A 119 2.76 10.62 12.21
C ASP A 119 4.04 11.45 12.46
N CYS A 120 4.08 12.19 13.57
CA CYS A 120 5.23 12.97 14.06
C CYS A 120 5.63 12.50 15.46
#